data_AF-A0A9D5B8J1-F1
#
_entry.id   AF-A0A9D5B8J1-F1
#
_cell.length_a   1.000
_cell.length_b   1.000
_cell.length_c   1.000
_cell.angle_alpha   90.00
_cell.angle_beta   90.00
_cell.angle_gamma   90.00
#
_symmetry.space_group_name_H-M   'P 1'
#
loop_
_entity.id
_entity.type
_entity.pdbx_description
1 polymer ?
#
loop_
_entity_poly.entity_id
_entity_poly.type
_entity_poly.pdbx_seq_one_letter_code
_entity_poly.pdbx_strand_id
1 'polypeptide(L)'
;MHVMLSMSRHFNIAKIKQLVGCSILFWNVRRKLRVSRRVEELYSKVCEILEENALTSKSVNGECEPWVVASRLRDHLLLPRERKDPLLWKKVEELVQEDSRVDRYPKLVKGESKVVWEWQVEGSLSASKLLTKRDVSKTKVNGNIDLSCQPRPTMKAELMEPHF
;
A
#
# COMPACT_ATOMS: atom_id res chain seq x y z
N MET A 1 11.14 64.03 2.71
CA MET A 1 10.56 62.95 3.56
C MET A 1 9.64 61.99 2.80
N HIS A 2 8.77 62.45 1.89
CA HIS A 2 7.81 61.59 1.17
C HIS A 2 8.44 60.47 0.31
N VAL A 3 9.61 60.72 -0.30
CA VAL A 3 10.30 59.78 -1.19
C VAL A 3 10.91 58.59 -0.43
N MET A 4 11.47 58.83 0.75
CA MET A 4 12.04 57.79 1.63
C MET A 4 10.97 56.81 2.13
N LEU A 5 9.80 57.33 2.53
CA LEU A 5 8.66 56.51 2.96
C LEU A 5 8.13 55.62 1.83
N SER A 6 8.15 56.09 0.58
CA SER A 6 7.79 55.28 -0.58
C SER A 6 8.79 54.14 -0.83
N MET A 7 10.09 54.43 -0.88
CA MET A 7 11.14 53.40 -1.06
C MET A 7 11.09 52.31 0.03
N SER A 8 10.89 52.69 1.29
CA SER A 8 10.73 51.71 2.38
C SER A 8 9.49 50.83 2.20
N ARG A 9 8.37 51.36 1.69
CA ARG A 9 7.17 50.55 1.40
C ARG A 9 7.42 49.54 0.27
N HIS A 10 8.03 49.97 -0.82
CA HIS A 10 8.36 49.08 -1.95
C HIS A 10 9.34 47.96 -1.55
N PHE A 11 10.35 48.29 -0.73
CA PHE A 11 11.31 47.30 -0.22
C PHE A 11 10.64 46.25 0.68
N ASN A 12 9.74 46.68 1.58
CA ASN A 12 8.98 45.76 2.43
C ASN A 12 8.06 44.83 1.64
N ILE A 13 7.37 45.35 0.61
CA ILE A 13 6.51 44.54 -0.26
C ILE A 13 7.33 43.48 -1.01
N ALA A 14 8.52 43.84 -1.52
CA ALA A 14 9.40 42.90 -2.20
C ALA A 14 9.87 41.76 -1.28
N LYS A 15 10.22 42.07 -0.03
CA LYS A 15 10.62 41.07 0.97
C LYS A 15 9.50 40.11 1.33
N ILE A 16 8.26 40.62 1.49
CA ILE A 16 7.09 39.78 1.76
C ILE A 16 6.83 38.82 0.60
N LYS A 17 6.88 39.31 -0.65
CA LYS A 17 6.72 38.47 -1.85
C LYS A 17 7.78 37.37 -1.90
N GLN A 18 9.04 37.70 -1.61
CA GLN A 18 10.13 36.73 -1.56
C GLN A 18 9.91 35.67 -0.47
N LEU A 19 9.53 36.07 0.74
CA LEU A 19 9.25 35.16 1.86
C LEU A 19 8.08 34.21 1.57
N VAL A 20 6.99 34.72 1.00
CA VAL A 20 5.83 33.91 0.60
C VAL A 20 6.23 32.91 -0.48
N GLY A 21 6.95 33.35 -1.51
CA GLY A 21 7.44 32.46 -2.57
C GLY A 21 8.34 31.34 -2.05
N CYS A 22 9.33 31.68 -1.22
CA CYS A 22 10.21 30.69 -0.59
C CYS A 22 9.44 29.69 0.28
N SER A 23 8.47 30.16 1.05
CA SER A 23 7.65 29.31 1.93
C SER A 23 6.81 28.32 1.12
N ILE A 24 6.20 28.75 0.00
CA ILE A 24 5.41 27.89 -0.89
C ILE A 24 6.29 26.82 -1.54
N LEU A 25 7.46 27.21 -2.07
CA LEU A 25 8.41 26.28 -2.68
C LEU A 25 8.87 25.23 -1.69
N PHE A 26 9.29 25.67 -0.50
CA PHE A 26 9.75 24.78 0.56
C PHE A 26 8.65 23.83 1.05
N TRP A 27 7.44 24.33 1.20
CA TRP A 27 6.28 23.52 1.57
C TRP A 27 5.97 22.45 0.51
N ASN A 28 6.04 22.80 -0.78
CA ASN A 28 5.84 21.86 -1.87
C ASN A 28 6.92 20.77 -1.91
N VAL A 29 8.19 21.12 -1.70
CA VAL A 29 9.29 20.14 -1.63
C VAL A 29 9.09 19.19 -0.46
N ARG A 30 8.80 19.72 0.74
CA ARG A 30 8.54 18.90 1.93
C ARG A 30 7.32 18.00 1.75
N ARG A 31 6.26 18.50 1.12
CA ARG A 31 5.06 17.72 0.78
C ARG A 31 5.42 16.57 -0.16
N LYS A 32 6.15 16.84 -1.24
CA LYS A 32 6.60 15.81 -2.19
C LYS A 32 7.42 14.72 -1.51
N LEU A 33 8.44 15.09 -0.72
CA LEU A 33 9.27 14.13 0.02
C LEU A 33 8.45 13.27 0.99
N ARG A 34 7.50 13.88 1.71
CA ARG A 34 6.61 13.15 2.62
C ARG A 34 5.75 12.14 1.86
N VAL A 35 5.19 12.54 0.71
CA VAL A 35 4.38 11.64 -0.12
C VAL A 35 5.23 10.51 -0.66
N SER A 36 6.41 10.78 -1.22
CA SER A 36 7.33 9.73 -1.71
C SER A 36 7.66 8.71 -0.64
N ARG A 37 8.07 9.16 0.55
CA ARG A 37 8.35 8.26 1.67
C ARG A 37 7.13 7.44 2.08
N ARG A 38 5.94 8.06 2.10
CA ARG A 38 4.70 7.36 2.45
C ARG A 38 4.34 6.31 1.40
N VAL A 39 4.57 6.57 0.12
CA VAL A 39 4.39 5.60 -0.97
C VAL A 39 5.31 4.40 -0.76
N GLU A 40 6.59 4.62 -0.48
CA GLU A 40 7.57 3.56 -0.21
C GLU A 40 7.16 2.70 1.00
N GLU A 41 6.75 3.34 2.10
CA GLU A 41 6.25 2.64 3.29
C GLU A 41 5.01 1.79 3.00
N LEU A 42 4.08 2.31 2.20
CA LEU A 42 2.88 1.57 1.79
C LEU A 42 3.23 0.39 0.89
N TYR A 43 4.14 0.60 -0.06
CA TYR A 43 4.62 -0.44 -0.96
C TYR A 43 5.31 -1.58 -0.20
N SER A 44 6.21 -1.27 0.73
CA SER A 44 6.85 -2.30 1.59
C SER A 44 5.81 -3.15 2.30
N LYS A 45 4.79 -2.52 2.90
CA LYS A 45 3.71 -3.23 3.59
C LYS A 45 2.87 -4.08 2.66
N VAL A 46 2.62 -3.65 1.42
CA VAL A 46 1.94 -4.47 0.42
C VAL A 46 2.75 -5.74 0.15
N CYS A 47 4.05 -5.61 -0.10
CA CYS A 47 4.92 -6.76 -0.32
C CYS A 47 4.93 -7.71 0.88
N GLU A 48 5.10 -7.18 2.10
CA GLU A 48 5.07 -7.96 3.34
C GLU A 48 3.77 -8.78 3.48
N ILE A 49 2.61 -8.14 3.27
CA ILE A 49 1.31 -8.81 3.36
C ILE A 49 1.15 -9.88 2.28
N LEU A 50 1.55 -9.59 1.04
CA LEU A 50 1.42 -10.54 -0.07
C LEU A 50 2.35 -11.75 0.12
N GLU A 51 3.58 -11.53 0.58
CA GLU A 51 4.53 -12.58 0.90
C GLU A 51 4.03 -13.45 2.06
N GLU A 52 3.57 -12.83 3.15
CA GLU A 52 2.98 -13.55 4.29
C GLU A 52 1.74 -14.35 3.87
N ASN A 53 0.88 -13.80 3.01
CA ASN A 53 -0.29 -14.48 2.49
C ASN A 53 0.08 -15.71 1.64
N ALA A 54 1.14 -15.62 0.85
CA ALA A 54 1.64 -16.76 0.06
C ALA A 54 2.29 -17.85 0.94
N LEU A 55 2.95 -17.48 2.04
CA LEU A 55 3.52 -18.45 2.98
C LEU A 55 2.43 -19.14 3.83
N THR A 56 1.40 -18.39 4.24
CA THR A 56 0.29 -18.90 5.04
C THR A 56 -0.62 -19.81 4.22
N SER A 57 -0.91 -19.48 2.96
CA SER A 57 -1.67 -20.36 2.05
C SER A 57 -1.00 -21.73 1.84
N LYS A 58 0.33 -21.77 1.86
CA LYS A 58 1.11 -23.01 1.71
C LYS A 58 1.20 -23.86 2.99
N SER A 59 1.08 -23.24 4.16
CA SER A 59 1.26 -23.90 5.47
C SER A 59 -0.05 -24.31 6.15
N VAL A 60 -1.15 -23.59 5.90
CA VAL A 60 -2.46 -23.84 6.52
C VAL A 60 -3.42 -24.47 5.51
N ASN A 61 -3.37 -25.80 5.39
CA ASN A 61 -4.37 -26.69 4.77
C ASN A 61 -5.01 -26.26 3.42
N GLY A 62 -4.42 -25.32 2.69
CA GLY A 62 -4.95 -24.75 1.45
C GLY A 62 -6.30 -24.03 1.58
N GLU A 63 -6.73 -23.64 2.79
CA GLU A 63 -8.02 -22.94 2.98
C GLU A 63 -7.94 -21.46 2.64
N CYS A 64 -6.72 -20.91 2.67
CA CYS A 64 -6.45 -19.51 2.46
C CYS A 64 -6.03 -19.24 1.01
N GLU A 65 -6.62 -18.21 0.40
CA GLU A 65 -6.30 -17.85 -0.98
C GLU A 65 -4.92 -17.16 -1.07
N PRO A 66 -4.04 -17.51 -2.03
CA PRO A 66 -2.69 -16.94 -2.14
C PRO A 66 -2.67 -15.49 -2.64
N TRP A 67 -3.80 -14.97 -3.09
CA TRP A 67 -3.97 -13.63 -3.65
C TRP A 67 -4.84 -12.75 -2.73
N VAL A 68 -4.66 -11.42 -2.84
CA VAL A 68 -5.42 -10.43 -2.06
C VAL A 68 -6.05 -9.40 -3.00
N VAL A 69 -7.29 -8.98 -2.71
CA VAL A 69 -7.97 -7.93 -3.47
C VAL A 69 -7.29 -6.58 -3.26
N ALA A 70 -6.94 -5.88 -4.35
CA ALA A 70 -6.23 -4.60 -4.30
C ALA A 70 -6.98 -3.52 -3.49
N SER A 71 -8.31 -3.44 -3.64
CA SER A 71 -9.12 -2.49 -2.87
C SER A 71 -9.09 -2.79 -1.38
N ARG A 72 -8.96 -4.06 -0.98
CA ARG A 72 -8.82 -4.45 0.43
C ARG A 72 -7.49 -3.91 0.97
N LEU A 73 -6.38 -4.13 0.27
CA LEU A 73 -5.08 -3.58 0.66
C LEU A 73 -5.15 -2.06 0.84
N ARG A 74 -5.77 -1.35 -0.10
CA ARG A 74 -5.97 0.10 -0.01
C ARG A 74 -6.74 0.49 1.24
N ASP A 75 -7.87 -0.16 1.49
CA ASP A 75 -8.78 0.23 2.56
C ASP A 75 -8.21 -0.08 3.96
N HIS A 76 -7.30 -1.06 4.06
CA HIS A 76 -6.58 -1.41 5.29
C HIS A 76 -5.31 -0.58 5.52
N LEU A 77 -4.57 -0.25 4.46
CA LEU A 77 -3.29 0.43 4.57
C LEU A 77 -3.42 1.96 4.60
N LEU A 78 -4.42 2.53 3.91
CA LEU A 78 -4.63 3.98 3.85
C LEU A 78 -5.50 4.45 5.00
N LEU A 79 -5.04 5.53 5.65
CA LEU A 79 -5.86 6.25 6.61
C LEU A 79 -7.08 6.87 5.90
N PRO A 80 -8.22 7.07 6.60
CA PRO A 80 -9.40 7.72 6.03
C PRO A 80 -9.13 9.08 5.38
N ARG A 81 -8.11 9.80 5.87
CA ARG A 81 -7.66 11.08 5.29
C ARG A 81 -6.90 10.90 3.97
N GLU A 82 -6.10 9.85 3.87
CA GLU A 82 -5.29 9.53 2.68
C GLU A 82 -6.16 8.99 1.54
N ARG A 83 -7.26 8.30 1.87
CA ARG A 83 -8.24 7.79 0.88
C ARG A 83 -8.92 8.86 0.02
N LYS A 84 -8.85 10.14 0.44
CA LYS A 84 -9.37 11.27 -0.34
C LYS A 84 -8.48 11.65 -1.51
N ASP A 85 -7.18 11.31 -1.44
CA ASP A 85 -6.21 11.61 -2.48
C ASP A 85 -5.86 10.31 -3.25
N PRO A 86 -6.43 10.09 -4.44
CA PRO A 86 -6.17 8.88 -5.20
C PRO A 86 -4.73 8.79 -5.70
N LEU A 87 -3.97 9.89 -5.72
CA LEU A 87 -2.61 9.91 -6.25
C LEU A 87 -1.65 9.08 -5.40
N LEU A 88 -1.83 9.05 -4.07
CA LEU A 88 -0.98 8.27 -3.18
C LEU A 88 -1.07 6.78 -3.52
N TRP A 89 -2.28 6.25 -3.62
CA TRP A 89 -2.48 4.85 -3.95
C TRP A 89 -2.06 4.52 -5.38
N LYS A 90 -2.36 5.41 -6.34
CA LYS A 90 -1.91 5.23 -7.73
C LYS A 90 -0.40 5.06 -7.84
N LYS A 91 0.39 5.82 -7.06
CA LYS A 91 1.85 5.65 -7.02
C LYS A 91 2.28 4.31 -6.45
N VAL A 92 1.57 3.79 -5.45
CA VAL A 92 1.80 2.42 -4.95
C VAL A 92 1.48 1.40 -6.04
N GLU A 93 0.37 1.56 -6.77
CA GLU A 93 0.02 0.67 -7.88
C GLU A 93 1.04 0.69 -9.01
N GLU A 94 1.62 1.85 -9.32
CA GLU A 94 2.73 1.98 -10.30
C GLU A 94 3.95 1.17 -9.83
N LEU A 95 4.38 1.30 -8.57
CA LEU A 95 5.50 0.51 -8.03
C LEU A 95 5.22 -1.00 -8.04
N VAL A 96 4.00 -1.42 -7.68
CA VAL A 96 3.62 -2.83 -7.71
C VAL A 96 3.59 -3.36 -9.15
N GLN A 97 3.20 -2.55 -10.13
CA GLN A 97 3.20 -2.95 -11.53
C GLN A 97 4.61 -3.22 -12.07
N GLU A 98 5.59 -2.48 -11.57
CA GLU A 98 7.00 -2.60 -11.95
C GLU A 98 7.71 -3.74 -11.21
N ASP A 99 7.16 -4.24 -10.09
CA ASP A 99 7.72 -5.35 -9.33
C ASP A 99 7.35 -6.70 -9.96
N SER A 100 8.35 -7.38 -10.53
CA SER A 100 8.18 -8.71 -11.12
C SER A 100 7.79 -9.80 -10.12
N ARG A 101 7.88 -9.54 -8.81
CA ARG A 101 7.48 -10.49 -7.76
C ARG A 101 5.98 -10.48 -7.51
N VAL A 102 5.23 -9.54 -8.08
CA VAL A 102 3.79 -9.40 -7.82
C VAL A 102 3.01 -9.50 -9.12
N ASP A 103 2.14 -10.51 -9.18
CA ASP A 103 1.20 -10.68 -10.28
C ASP A 103 -0.08 -9.90 -10.02
N ARG A 104 -0.59 -9.23 -11.05
CA ARG A 104 -1.83 -8.46 -11.02
C ARG A 104 -2.80 -8.98 -12.08
N TYR A 105 -3.97 -9.45 -11.66
CA TYR A 105 -4.96 -9.98 -12.59
C TYR A 105 -6.39 -9.79 -12.09
N PRO A 106 -7.39 -9.72 -12.99
CA PRO A 106 -8.79 -9.73 -12.60
C PRO A 106 -9.22 -11.14 -12.18
N LYS A 107 -9.97 -11.24 -11.08
CA LYS A 107 -10.55 -12.49 -10.57
C LYS A 107 -11.98 -12.27 -10.08
N LEU A 108 -12.84 -13.25 -10.30
CA LEU A 108 -14.20 -13.22 -9.78
C LEU A 108 -14.19 -13.52 -8.28
N VAL A 109 -14.53 -12.52 -7.46
CA VAL A 109 -14.63 -12.63 -6.01
C VAL A 109 -16.08 -12.38 -5.62
N LYS A 110 -16.78 -13.43 -5.18
CA LYS A 110 -18.22 -13.39 -4.85
C LYS A 110 -19.10 -12.88 -6.00
N GLY A 111 -18.78 -13.27 -7.24
CA GLY A 111 -19.55 -12.88 -8.43
C GLY A 111 -19.19 -11.51 -9.02
N GLU A 112 -18.29 -10.76 -8.38
CA GLU A 112 -17.79 -9.47 -8.87
C GLU A 112 -16.36 -9.62 -9.42
N SER A 113 -16.08 -9.06 -10.60
CA SER A 113 -14.70 -9.00 -11.12
C SER A 113 -13.90 -7.96 -10.34
N LYS A 114 -12.84 -8.40 -9.64
CA LYS A 114 -11.95 -7.55 -8.85
C LYS A 114 -10.51 -7.80 -9.23
N VAL A 115 -9.70 -6.74 -9.23
CA VAL A 115 -8.25 -6.86 -9.39
C VAL A 115 -7.65 -7.43 -8.11
N VAL A 116 -6.94 -8.55 -8.26
CA VAL A 116 -6.24 -9.23 -7.18
C VAL A 116 -4.74 -9.19 -7.44
N TRP A 117 -3.98 -9.14 -6.35
CA TRP A 117 -2.52 -9.16 -6.36
C TRP A 117 -2.05 -10.44 -5.69
N GLU A 118 -1.06 -11.08 -6.28
CA GLU A 118 -0.51 -12.35 -5.81
C GLU A 118 1.00 -12.28 -5.78
N TRP A 119 1.60 -12.80 -4.71
CA TRP A 119 3.05 -12.94 -4.65
C TRP A 119 3.50 -14.12 -5.51
N GLN A 120 4.42 -13.87 -6.43
CA GLN A 120 5.08 -14.90 -7.23
C GLN A 120 6.14 -15.59 -6.37
N VAL A 121 5.91 -16.85 -6.04
CA VAL A 121 6.73 -17.61 -5.08
C VAL A 121 8.01 -18.17 -5.73
N GLU A 122 8.07 -18.33 -7.05
CA GLU A 122 9.27 -18.85 -7.74
C GLU A 122 10.33 -17.77 -8.03
N GLY A 123 11.05 -17.32 -7.01
CA GLY A 123 12.21 -16.43 -7.23
C GLY A 123 13.20 -16.25 -6.07
N SER A 124 12.81 -16.57 -4.83
CA SER A 124 13.77 -16.55 -3.72
C SER A 124 13.59 -17.74 -2.80
N LEU A 125 14.39 -18.77 -3.07
CA LEU A 125 14.83 -19.68 -2.04
C LEU A 125 15.49 -18.85 -0.91
N SER A 126 14.87 -18.86 0.26
CA SER A 126 15.42 -18.45 1.57
C SER A 126 15.28 -16.97 2.00
N ALA A 127 14.12 -16.61 2.56
CA ALA A 127 14.02 -15.58 3.60
C ALA A 127 13.89 -16.17 5.02
N SER A 128 14.24 -17.45 5.24
CA SER A 128 14.28 -18.05 6.59
C SER A 128 15.48 -17.61 7.46
N LYS A 129 16.19 -16.53 7.10
CA LYS A 129 17.37 -16.03 7.82
C LYS A 129 17.32 -14.53 8.15
N LEU A 130 16.20 -14.04 8.67
CA LEU A 130 16.20 -12.76 9.39
C LEU A 130 15.31 -12.74 10.64
N LEU A 131 15.15 -13.88 11.31
CA LEU A 131 14.65 -13.95 12.68
C LEU A 131 15.71 -14.59 13.59
N THR A 132 16.88 -13.95 13.70
CA THR A 132 17.84 -14.27 14.78
C THR A 132 18.77 -13.08 15.07
N LYS A 133 18.20 -11.94 15.49
CA LYS A 133 18.80 -10.95 16.41
C LYS A 133 17.93 -9.70 16.46
N ARG A 134 16.98 -9.66 17.39
CA ARG A 134 16.59 -8.46 18.15
C ARG A 134 15.53 -8.87 19.16
N ASP A 135 16.02 -9.45 20.24
CA ASP A 135 15.27 -9.50 21.47
C ASP A 135 15.30 -8.13 22.17
N VAL A 136 14.17 -7.83 22.82
CA VAL A 136 13.93 -6.79 23.83
C VAL A 136 13.79 -5.34 23.33
N SER A 137 12.57 -4.96 22.92
CA SER A 137 11.78 -3.93 23.61
C SER A 137 10.39 -3.72 22.97
N LYS A 138 9.42 -4.50 23.45
CA LYS A 138 8.06 -4.07 23.84
C LYS A 138 7.46 -2.87 23.05
N THR A 139 6.68 -3.15 22.00
CA THR A 139 5.36 -2.53 21.79
C THR A 139 4.50 -3.47 20.95
N LYS A 140 3.48 -4.02 21.60
CA LYS A 140 2.47 -4.91 21.05
C LYS A 140 1.58 -4.11 20.10
N VAL A 141 1.82 -4.19 18.78
CA VAL A 141 0.77 -3.91 17.79
C VAL A 141 0.06 -5.23 17.53
N ASN A 142 -1.01 -5.42 18.29
CA ASN A 142 -2.02 -6.43 18.03
C ASN A 142 -2.74 -6.04 16.73
N GLY A 143 -2.50 -6.81 15.68
CA GLY A 143 -3.11 -6.63 14.38
C GLY A 143 -2.92 -7.87 13.52
N ASN A 144 -3.15 -9.05 14.09
CA ASN A 144 -3.41 -10.25 13.30
C ASN A 144 -4.79 -10.04 12.64
N ILE A 145 -4.82 -9.21 11.60
CA ILE A 145 -6.03 -8.96 10.82
C ILE A 145 -5.94 -10.00 9.72
N ASP A 146 -6.76 -11.02 9.88
CA ASP A 146 -7.10 -12.01 8.87
C ASP A 146 -7.63 -11.27 7.61
N LEU A 147 -6.70 -10.83 6.77
CA LEU A 147 -6.96 -10.23 5.47
C LEU A 147 -7.28 -11.29 4.41
N SER A 148 -7.22 -12.57 4.79
CA SER A 148 -7.05 -13.67 3.87
C SER A 148 -8.19 -14.70 3.92
N CYS A 149 -8.99 -14.76 4.99
CA CYS A 149 -10.20 -15.58 4.98
C CYS A 149 -11.34 -14.85 4.27
N GLN A 150 -11.48 -15.11 2.97
CA GLN A 150 -12.79 -15.14 2.35
C GLN A 150 -13.35 -16.55 2.54
N PRO A 151 -14.55 -16.73 3.14
CA PRO A 151 -15.18 -18.03 3.16
C PRO A 151 -15.41 -18.50 1.72
N ARG A 152 -14.83 -19.64 1.36
CA ARG A 152 -15.14 -20.33 0.11
C ARG A 152 -16.65 -20.60 0.06
N PRO A 153 -17.39 -20.18 -0.97
CA PRO A 153 -18.72 -20.71 -1.22
C PRO A 153 -18.53 -22.17 -1.63
N THR A 154 -18.94 -23.09 -0.75
CA THR A 154 -19.05 -24.51 -1.09
C THR A 154 -20.17 -24.63 -2.11
N MET A 155 -19.86 -24.60 -3.41
CA MET A 155 -20.80 -25.11 -4.41
C MET A 155 -20.83 -26.63 -4.23
N LYS A 156 -21.85 -27.10 -3.51
CA LYS A 156 -22.24 -28.50 -3.53
C LYS A 156 -22.67 -28.81 -4.97
N ALA A 157 -21.80 -29.43 -5.74
CA ALA A 157 -22.19 -30.14 -6.95
C ALA A 157 -22.87 -31.43 -6.51
N GLU A 158 -24.19 -31.44 -6.55
CA GLU A 158 -25.02 -32.60 -6.32
C GLU A 158 -24.97 -33.51 -7.56
N LEU A 159 -24.41 -34.70 -7.35
CA LEU A 159 -24.74 -36.02 -7.93
C LEU A 159 -25.33 -36.09 -9.36
N MET A 160 -24.57 -36.72 -10.27
CA MET A 160 -25.13 -37.76 -11.16
C MET A 160 -24.03 -38.77 -11.52
N GLU A 161 -24.10 -39.96 -10.91
CA GLU A 161 -23.45 -41.17 -11.42
C GLU A 161 -24.31 -41.73 -12.58
N PRO A 162 -23.73 -42.08 -13.74
CA PRO A 162 -24.45 -42.83 -14.76
C PRO A 162 -24.35 -44.33 -14.47
N HIS A 163 -25.50 -44.93 -14.15
CA HIS A 163 -25.68 -46.38 -14.25
C HIS A 163 -25.86 -46.76 -15.73
N PHE A 164 -24.92 -47.53 -16.27
CA PHE A 164 -25.18 -48.59 -17.26
C PHE A 164 -24.20 -49.74 -17.01
#